data_AF-A0A8C3RKM4-F1
#
_entry.id   AF-A0A8C3RKM4-F1
#
_cell.length_a   1.000
_cell.length_b   1.000
_cell.length_c   1.000
_cell.angle_alpha   90.00
_cell.angle_beta   90.00
_cell.angle_gamma   90.00
#
_symmetry.space_group_name_H-M   'P 1'
#
loop_
_entity.id
_entity.type
_entity.pdbx_description
1 polymer ?
#
loop_
_entity_poly.entity_id
_entity_poly.type
_entity_poly.pdbx_seq_one_letter_code
_entity_poly.pdbx_strand_id
1 'polypeptide(L)'
;MALACEDGTITVWDRCLGFPLAVTALPEGCLSRTIHFLQTSRSPRDQLPRPKVQLLVLCTDGSLHLVTISGPRESRTVLLADRSEDPDQTISAVAPIPALPGAVLVFSWDGTVCLTDIATPQPVCHFITPPSHTVASPWQPVFTVDTTNQRLLLRGDEQQRRAGPPTQTKDNQSSIFLFNFDSYQSMEVFPAVPEPPPDSLQHLPWDERCDIFLRDRLQRLPRFSQQVPKCWSQLRKHATALRRESRKK
;
A
#
# COMPACT_ATOMS: atom_id res chain seq x y z
N MET A 1 11.17 -2.31 5.23
CA MET A 1 11.27 -1.78 3.85
C MET A 1 10.93 -2.89 2.89
N ALA A 2 10.30 -2.60 1.76
CA ALA A 2 10.03 -3.59 0.72
C ALA A 2 10.67 -3.10 -0.59
N LEU A 3 11.22 -4.04 -1.36
CA LEU A 3 11.81 -3.79 -2.66
C LEU A 3 11.22 -4.78 -3.64
N ALA A 4 10.81 -4.32 -4.81
CA ALA A 4 10.44 -5.17 -5.92
C ALA A 4 11.53 -5.20 -6.99
N CYS A 5 11.69 -6.36 -7.60
CA CYS A 5 12.54 -6.63 -8.74
C CYS A 5 11.70 -6.69 -10.01
N GLU A 6 12.36 -6.50 -11.16
CA GLU A 6 11.74 -6.56 -12.50
C GLU A 6 11.16 -7.92 -12.87
N ASP A 7 11.47 -8.98 -12.11
CA ASP A 7 10.90 -10.33 -12.27
C ASP A 7 9.65 -10.58 -11.42
N GLY A 8 9.09 -9.53 -10.81
CA GLY A 8 7.95 -9.64 -9.90
C GLY A 8 8.31 -10.17 -8.49
N THR A 9 9.61 -10.39 -8.21
CA THR A 9 10.06 -10.76 -6.86
C THR A 9 10.00 -9.58 -5.92
N ILE A 10 9.40 -9.75 -4.74
CA ILE A 10 9.35 -8.78 -3.66
C ILE A 10 10.19 -9.27 -2.48
N THR A 11 11.13 -8.45 -2.05
CA THR A 11 11.95 -8.68 -0.86
C THR A 11 11.58 -7.70 0.24
N VAL A 12 11.20 -8.22 1.40
CA VAL A 12 10.93 -7.42 2.60
C VAL A 12 12.14 -7.46 3.52
N TRP A 13 12.61 -6.29 3.91
CA TRP A 13 13.77 -6.05 4.75
C TRP A 13 13.37 -5.51 6.11
N ASP A 14 13.98 -6.06 7.16
CA ASP A 14 14.01 -5.43 8.46
C ASP A 14 15.07 -4.32 8.42
N ARG A 15 14.64 -3.06 8.54
CA ARG A 15 15.56 -1.92 8.52
C ARG A 15 16.45 -1.87 9.75
N CYS A 16 15.95 -2.30 10.90
CA CYS A 16 16.68 -2.22 12.14
C CYS A 16 17.75 -3.32 12.23
N LEU A 17 17.47 -4.47 11.63
CA LEU A 17 18.37 -5.62 11.67
C LEU A 17 19.25 -5.76 10.42
N GLY A 18 18.91 -5.07 9.33
CA GLY A 18 19.70 -5.00 8.11
C GLY A 18 19.69 -6.28 7.27
N PHE A 19 18.65 -7.10 7.36
CA PHE A 19 18.56 -8.36 6.61
C PHE A 19 17.15 -8.60 6.02
N PRO A 20 17.03 -9.46 4.99
CA PRO A 20 15.73 -9.77 4.39
C PRO A 20 14.89 -10.68 5.31
N LEU A 21 13.72 -10.20 5.71
CA LEU A 21 12.70 -10.93 6.45
C LEU A 21 12.05 -12.02 5.60
N ALA A 22 11.74 -11.71 4.34
CA ALA A 22 11.11 -12.63 3.41
C ALA A 22 11.39 -12.25 1.96
N VAL A 23 11.36 -13.27 1.09
CA VAL A 23 11.38 -13.15 -0.36
C VAL A 23 10.14 -13.86 -0.88
N THR A 24 9.33 -13.18 -1.67
CA THR A 24 8.11 -13.72 -2.29
C THR A 24 8.01 -13.23 -3.73
N ALA A 25 7.13 -13.81 -4.53
CA ALA A 25 6.92 -13.42 -5.92
C ALA A 25 5.44 -13.13 -6.15
N LEU A 26 5.17 -12.13 -6.99
CA LEU A 26 3.85 -11.92 -7.56
C LEU A 26 3.49 -13.06 -8.54
N PRO A 27 2.21 -13.21 -8.90
CA PRO A 27 1.81 -14.15 -9.95
C PRO A 27 2.56 -13.90 -11.26
N GLU A 28 2.69 -14.95 -12.09
CA GLU A 28 3.41 -14.85 -13.36
C GLU A 28 2.84 -13.73 -14.24
N GLY A 29 3.74 -12.91 -14.80
CA GLY A 29 3.38 -11.76 -15.64
C GLY A 29 3.04 -10.47 -14.87
N CYS A 30 2.85 -10.53 -13.54
CA CYS A 30 2.58 -9.35 -12.72
C CYS A 30 3.87 -8.65 -12.28
N LEU A 31 4.04 -7.38 -12.69
CA LEU A 31 5.15 -6.52 -12.23
C LEU A 31 4.62 -5.43 -11.31
N SER A 32 5.32 -5.14 -10.22
CA SER A 32 4.87 -4.11 -9.29
C SER A 32 5.08 -2.70 -9.87
N ARG A 33 4.05 -1.85 -9.80
CA ARG A 33 4.12 -0.42 -10.03
C ARG A 33 4.32 0.35 -8.73
N THR A 34 3.54 0.04 -7.69
CA THR A 34 3.69 0.62 -6.35
C THR A 34 3.51 -0.42 -5.25
N ILE A 35 4.13 -0.17 -4.09
CA ILE A 35 4.04 -1.02 -2.90
C ILE A 35 3.77 -0.15 -1.69
N HIS A 36 2.70 -0.46 -0.95
CA HIS A 36 2.35 0.21 0.29
C HIS A 36 2.34 -0.78 1.47
N PHE A 37 2.84 -0.35 2.61
CA PHE A 37 2.69 -1.11 3.85
C PHE A 37 1.31 -0.84 4.44
N LEU A 38 0.59 -1.90 4.80
CA LEU A 38 -0.64 -1.76 5.56
C LEU A 38 -0.32 -1.74 7.06
N GLN A 39 -1.01 -0.87 7.80
CA GLN A 39 -0.97 -0.92 9.25
C GLN A 39 -1.72 -2.17 9.72
N THR A 40 -0.98 -3.12 10.28
CA THR A 40 -1.58 -4.24 10.99
C THR A 40 -1.96 -3.78 12.40
N SER A 41 -3.22 -3.95 12.79
CA SER A 41 -3.63 -3.75 14.17
C SER A 41 -2.84 -4.71 15.05
N ARG A 42 -1.90 -4.17 15.85
CA ARG A 42 -1.20 -4.97 16.87
C ARG A 42 -2.19 -5.20 18.00
N SER A 43 -2.78 -6.38 18.05
CA SER A 43 -3.43 -6.85 19.28
C SER A 43 -2.37 -6.85 20.40
N PRO A 44 -2.63 -6.26 21.58
CA PRO A 44 -1.70 -6.33 22.72
C PRO A 44 -1.46 -7.78 23.18
N ARG A 45 -2.34 -8.72 22.80
CA ARG A 45 -2.17 -10.17 23.03
C ARG A 45 -1.43 -10.90 21.90
N ASP A 46 -1.25 -10.29 20.73
CA ASP A 46 -0.40 -10.84 19.67
C ASP A 46 1.07 -10.50 19.96
N GLN A 47 1.59 -11.08 21.03
CA GLN A 47 3.02 -11.33 21.19
C GLN A 47 3.46 -12.52 20.34
N LEU A 48 2.90 -12.66 19.13
CA LEU A 48 3.33 -13.70 18.21
C LEU A 48 4.79 -13.42 17.86
N PRO A 49 5.70 -14.41 17.98
CA PRO A 49 7.14 -14.21 17.86
C PRO A 49 7.63 -13.79 16.46
N ARG A 50 6.72 -13.48 15.52
CA ARG A 50 6.99 -13.20 14.12
C ARG A 50 6.22 -11.95 13.68
N PRO A 51 6.90 -10.93 13.12
CA PRO A 51 6.21 -9.77 12.56
C PRO A 51 5.39 -10.21 11.34
N LYS A 52 4.06 -10.07 11.43
CA LYS A 52 3.16 -10.20 10.29
C LYS A 52 3.19 -8.89 9.51
N VAL A 53 3.67 -8.94 8.28
CA VAL A 53 3.74 -7.79 7.37
C VAL A 53 2.69 -7.98 6.29
N GLN A 54 1.92 -6.92 6.02
CA GLN A 54 0.98 -6.88 4.90
C GLN A 54 1.39 -5.78 3.94
N LEU A 55 1.50 -6.13 2.67
CA LEU A 55 1.81 -5.22 1.58
C LEU A 55 0.64 -5.17 0.62
N LEU A 56 0.26 -3.97 0.24
CA LEU A 56 -0.61 -3.72 -0.89
C LEU A 56 0.26 -3.43 -2.11
N VAL A 57 0.07 -4.20 -3.18
CA VAL A 57 0.90 -4.13 -4.39
C VAL A 57 0.00 -3.85 -5.59
N LEU A 58 0.14 -2.67 -6.18
CA LEU A 58 -0.47 -2.35 -7.46
C LEU A 58 0.49 -2.75 -8.57
N CYS A 59 0.03 -3.58 -9.48
CA CYS A 59 0.80 -4.05 -10.62
C CYS A 59 0.71 -3.11 -11.83
N THR A 60 1.63 -3.24 -12.77
CA THR A 60 1.68 -2.43 -14.00
C THR A 60 0.51 -2.71 -14.94
N ASP A 61 -0.12 -3.86 -14.84
CA ASP A 61 -1.32 -4.26 -15.59
C ASP A 61 -2.63 -3.78 -14.92
N GLY A 62 -2.54 -3.05 -13.81
CA GLY A 62 -3.68 -2.54 -13.06
C GLY A 62 -4.27 -3.50 -12.04
N SER A 63 -3.76 -4.74 -11.93
CA SER A 63 -4.19 -5.68 -10.89
C SER A 63 -3.68 -5.25 -9.51
N LEU A 64 -4.48 -5.50 -8.47
CA LEU A 64 -4.19 -5.15 -7.09
C LEU A 64 -4.08 -6.41 -6.22
N HIS A 65 -2.95 -6.56 -5.55
CA HIS A 65 -2.65 -7.74 -4.74
C HIS A 65 -2.36 -7.39 -3.29
N LEU A 66 -2.87 -8.22 -2.38
CA LEU A 66 -2.51 -8.23 -0.97
C LEU A 66 -1.49 -9.34 -0.70
N VAL A 67 -0.27 -8.96 -0.35
CA VAL A 67 0.80 -9.89 0.02
C VAL A 67 0.94 -9.89 1.55
N THR A 68 0.60 -11.00 2.19
CA THR A 68 0.75 -11.22 3.62
C THR A 68 1.97 -12.10 3.88
N ILE A 69 2.88 -11.64 4.74
CA ILE A 69 4.09 -12.34 5.13
C ILE A 69 4.03 -12.60 6.64
N SER A 70 4.01 -13.86 7.02
CA SER A 70 4.01 -14.33 8.43
C SER A 70 5.36 -14.94 8.84
N GLY A 71 6.29 -15.09 7.90
CA GLY A 71 7.64 -15.60 8.11
C GLY A 71 8.42 -15.80 6.80
N PRO A 72 9.66 -16.32 6.86
CA PRO A 72 10.56 -16.42 5.70
C PRO A 72 10.02 -17.26 4.52
N ARG A 73 9.09 -18.19 4.78
CA ARG A 73 8.46 -19.06 3.78
C ARG A 73 6.93 -18.98 3.78
N GLU A 74 6.37 -18.18 4.68
CA GLU A 74 4.93 -18.09 4.86
C GLU A 74 4.49 -16.77 4.24
N SER A 75 4.40 -16.75 2.92
CA SER A 75 3.81 -15.66 2.16
C SER A 75 2.52 -16.14 1.50
N ARG A 76 1.46 -15.35 1.60
CA ARG A 76 0.21 -15.55 0.88
C ARG A 76 -0.08 -14.30 0.07
N THR A 77 -0.32 -14.49 -1.22
CA THR A 77 -0.79 -13.44 -2.12
C THR A 77 -2.28 -13.66 -2.37
N VAL A 78 -3.08 -12.61 -2.21
CA VAL A 78 -4.52 -12.59 -2.50
C VAL A 78 -4.78 -11.50 -3.52
N LEU A 79 -5.55 -11.82 -4.57
CA LEU A 79 -6.01 -10.82 -5.54
C LEU A 79 -7.16 -10.01 -4.91
N LEU A 80 -7.02 -8.69 -4.88
CA LEU A 80 -8.06 -7.76 -4.42
C LEU A 80 -8.84 -7.18 -5.60
N ALA A 81 -8.17 -6.89 -6.71
CA ALA A 81 -8.81 -6.46 -7.94
C ALA A 81 -8.04 -7.05 -9.13
N ASP A 82 -8.76 -7.66 -10.05
CA ASP A 82 -8.17 -8.17 -11.29
C ASP A 82 -7.92 -7.04 -12.29
N ARG A 83 -7.15 -7.33 -13.33
CA ARG A 83 -7.02 -6.46 -14.49
C ARG A 83 -8.40 -6.21 -15.09
N SER A 84 -8.74 -4.93 -15.27
CA SER A 84 -9.97 -4.52 -15.95
C SER A 84 -9.91 -4.84 -17.45
N GLU A 85 -11.03 -5.29 -18.02
CA GLU A 85 -11.22 -5.39 -19.48
C GLU A 85 -11.39 -4.01 -20.12
N ASP A 86 -12.02 -3.09 -19.38
CA ASP A 86 -12.16 -1.68 -19.75
C ASP A 86 -10.90 -0.91 -19.33
N PRO A 87 -10.12 -0.36 -20.28
CA PRO A 87 -8.93 0.42 -19.97
C PRO A 87 -9.21 1.61 -19.05
N ASP A 88 -10.39 2.23 -19.16
CA ASP A 88 -10.72 3.43 -18.39
C ASP A 88 -10.95 3.10 -16.90
N GLN A 89 -11.37 1.88 -16.59
CA GLN A 89 -11.56 1.42 -15.20
C GLN A 89 -10.27 0.90 -14.56
N THR A 90 -9.17 0.85 -15.31
CA THR A 90 -7.86 0.38 -14.81
C THR A 90 -7.40 1.20 -13.62
N ILE A 91 -6.90 0.54 -12.57
CA ILE A 91 -6.39 1.20 -11.38
C ILE A 91 -5.11 2.00 -11.71
N SER A 92 -5.14 3.30 -11.48
CA SER A 92 -3.99 4.19 -11.66
C SER A 92 -3.13 4.30 -10.41
N ALA A 93 -3.76 4.38 -9.24
CA ALA A 93 -3.10 4.58 -7.97
C ALA A 93 -3.92 3.98 -6.82
N VAL A 94 -3.22 3.66 -5.74
CA VAL A 94 -3.83 3.20 -4.50
C VAL A 94 -3.16 3.87 -3.31
N ALA A 95 -3.91 4.05 -2.22
CA ALA A 95 -3.34 4.49 -0.95
C ALA A 95 -4.07 3.86 0.23
N PRO A 96 -3.36 3.22 1.17
CA PRO A 96 -3.95 2.81 2.43
C PRO A 96 -4.29 4.03 3.29
N ILE A 97 -5.35 3.92 4.09
CA ILE A 97 -5.75 4.97 5.03
C ILE A 97 -5.32 4.55 6.44
N PRO A 98 -4.31 5.20 7.05
CA PRO A 98 -3.86 4.84 8.40
C PRO A 98 -4.97 4.93 9.46
N ALA A 99 -5.85 5.92 9.33
CA ALA A 99 -6.98 6.12 10.24
C ALA A 99 -8.07 5.03 10.12
N LEU A 100 -8.06 4.24 9.04
CA LEU A 100 -9.05 3.19 8.77
C LEU A 100 -8.34 1.90 8.38
N PRO A 101 -7.85 1.11 9.35
CA PRO A 101 -7.16 -0.14 9.08
C PRO A 101 -8.05 -1.09 8.28
N GLY A 102 -7.58 -1.50 7.11
CA GLY A 102 -8.36 -2.33 6.19
C GLY A 102 -9.04 -1.56 5.06
N ALA A 103 -9.00 -0.22 5.07
CA ALA A 103 -9.50 0.60 3.97
C ALA A 103 -8.37 1.06 3.03
N VAL A 104 -8.67 1.05 1.73
CA VAL A 104 -7.76 1.49 0.67
C VAL A 104 -8.51 2.44 -0.26
N LEU A 105 -7.92 3.60 -0.54
CA LEU A 105 -8.34 4.44 -1.64
C LEU A 105 -7.85 3.84 -2.95
N VAL A 106 -8.77 3.69 -3.90
CA VAL A 106 -8.49 3.21 -5.25
C VAL A 106 -8.87 4.31 -6.23
N PHE A 107 -7.95 4.62 -7.14
CA PHE A 107 -8.13 5.58 -8.21
C PHE A 107 -8.10 4.84 -9.54
N SER A 108 -9.03 5.16 -10.43
CA SER A 108 -9.11 4.61 -11.79
C SER A 108 -8.81 5.67 -12.85
N TRP A 109 -8.52 5.24 -14.08
CA TRP A 109 -8.13 6.12 -15.19
C TRP A 109 -9.26 7.03 -15.67
N ASP A 110 -10.51 6.64 -15.48
CA ASP A 110 -11.72 7.44 -15.69
C ASP A 110 -11.90 8.57 -14.66
N GLY A 111 -11.05 8.62 -13.62
CA GLY A 111 -11.16 9.58 -12.54
C GLY A 111 -12.09 9.14 -11.41
N THR A 112 -12.58 7.90 -11.43
CA THR A 112 -13.30 7.32 -10.31
C THR A 112 -12.36 7.17 -9.12
N VAL A 113 -12.83 7.63 -7.95
CA VAL A 113 -12.14 7.47 -6.67
C VAL A 113 -13.08 6.79 -5.70
N CYS A 114 -12.68 5.65 -5.15
CA CYS A 114 -13.48 4.92 -4.19
C CYS A 114 -12.65 4.46 -2.98
N LEU A 115 -13.35 4.26 -1.87
CA LEU A 115 -12.84 3.58 -0.70
C LEU A 115 -13.22 2.11 -0.80
N THR A 116 -12.25 1.21 -0.70
CA THR A 116 -12.46 -0.23 -0.81
C THR A 116 -12.02 -0.92 0.48
N ASP A 117 -12.82 -1.89 0.94
CA ASP A 117 -12.43 -2.76 2.04
C ASP A 117 -11.50 -3.88 1.54
N ILE A 118 -10.41 -4.13 2.25
CA ILE A 118 -9.45 -5.19 1.93
C ILE A 118 -10.00 -6.57 2.32
N ALA A 119 -10.82 -6.65 3.38
CA ALA A 119 -11.40 -7.92 3.84
C ALA A 119 -12.48 -8.41 2.87
N THR A 120 -13.35 -7.49 2.44
CA THR A 120 -14.31 -7.70 1.36
C THR A 120 -13.97 -6.74 0.21
N PRO A 121 -13.27 -7.21 -0.85
CA PRO A 121 -12.77 -6.36 -1.93
C PRO A 121 -13.91 -5.78 -2.78
N GLN A 122 -14.63 -4.84 -2.19
CA GLN A 122 -15.82 -4.19 -2.70
C GLN A 122 -15.73 -2.70 -2.32
N PRO A 123 -16.19 -1.81 -3.22
CA PRO A 123 -16.24 -0.39 -2.94
C PRO A 123 -17.27 -0.11 -1.83
N VAL A 124 -16.82 0.57 -0.77
CA VAL A 124 -17.63 1.03 0.36
C VAL A 124 -18.28 2.38 0.04
N CYS A 125 -17.55 3.29 -0.60
CA CYS A 125 -18.08 4.57 -1.07
C CYS A 125 -17.27 5.17 -2.21
N HIS A 126 -17.87 6.14 -2.92
CA HIS A 126 -17.23 6.90 -4.00
C HIS A 126 -17.07 8.38 -3.62
N PHE A 127 -15.93 8.96 -3.98
CA PHE A 127 -15.63 10.38 -3.81
C PHE A 127 -15.82 11.09 -5.14
N ILE A 128 -16.95 11.78 -5.28
CA ILE A 128 -17.40 12.36 -6.55
C ILE A 128 -17.07 13.85 -6.54
N THR A 129 -16.37 14.32 -7.57
CA THR A 129 -16.15 15.74 -7.81
C THR A 129 -17.41 16.39 -8.39
N PRO A 130 -17.64 17.71 -8.19
CA PRO A 130 -18.80 18.38 -8.78
C PRO A 130 -18.82 18.23 -10.31
N PRO A 131 -19.99 18.25 -10.97
CA PRO A 131 -20.09 18.03 -12.43
C PRO A 131 -19.29 19.01 -13.29
N SER A 132 -18.89 20.16 -12.76
CA SER A 132 -18.02 21.12 -13.44
C SER A 132 -16.55 20.74 -13.42
N HIS A 133 -16.15 19.68 -12.71
CA HIS A 133 -14.78 19.27 -12.51
C HIS A 133 -14.59 17.77 -12.74
N THR A 134 -13.34 17.38 -12.97
CA THR A 134 -12.89 15.98 -12.96
C THR A 134 -11.66 15.86 -12.09
N VAL A 135 -11.36 14.64 -11.62
CA VAL A 135 -10.08 14.38 -10.95
C VAL A 135 -8.92 14.79 -11.84
N ALA A 136 -8.00 15.57 -11.29
CA ALA A 136 -6.86 16.07 -12.04
C ALA A 136 -5.86 14.94 -12.27
N SER A 137 -5.47 14.75 -13.54
CA SER A 137 -4.54 13.68 -13.98
C SER A 137 -4.88 12.31 -13.38
N PRO A 138 -6.02 11.67 -13.73
CA PRO A 138 -6.44 10.39 -13.14
C PRO A 138 -5.39 9.28 -13.18
N TRP A 139 -4.47 9.29 -14.16
CA TRP A 139 -3.34 8.36 -14.26
C TRP A 139 -2.22 8.57 -13.23
N GLN A 140 -2.18 9.75 -12.60
CA GLN A 140 -1.27 10.16 -11.53
C GLN A 140 -1.97 11.19 -10.63
N PRO A 141 -2.96 10.74 -9.83
CA PRO A 141 -3.82 11.64 -9.07
C PRO A 141 -3.04 12.38 -7.99
N VAL A 142 -3.38 13.64 -7.76
CA VAL A 142 -2.81 14.47 -6.70
C VAL A 142 -3.79 14.51 -5.53
N PHE A 143 -3.41 13.85 -4.43
CA PHE A 143 -4.24 13.75 -3.24
C PHE A 143 -3.39 13.69 -1.97
N THR A 144 -4.01 13.96 -0.84
CA THR A 144 -3.45 13.66 0.48
C THR A 144 -4.56 13.27 1.45
N VAL A 145 -4.20 12.47 2.46
CA VAL A 145 -5.12 12.03 3.51
C VAL A 145 -4.67 12.67 4.82
N ASP A 146 -5.54 13.50 5.39
CA ASP A 146 -5.38 14.00 6.75
C ASP A 146 -5.92 12.96 7.73
N THR A 147 -5.01 12.26 8.38
CA THR A 147 -5.34 11.22 9.37
C THR A 147 -5.89 11.80 10.67
N THR A 148 -5.63 13.08 10.97
CA THR A 148 -6.05 13.72 12.22
C THR A 148 -7.51 14.12 12.15
N ASN A 149 -7.90 14.74 11.05
CA ASN A 149 -9.28 15.18 10.81
C ASN A 149 -10.11 14.18 9.99
N GLN A 150 -9.51 13.02 9.66
CA GLN A 150 -10.09 12.00 8.80
C GLN A 150 -10.66 12.58 7.49
N ARG A 151 -9.80 13.21 6.68
CA ARG A 151 -10.20 13.83 5.40
C ARG A 151 -9.36 13.38 4.23
N LEU A 152 -10.02 13.23 3.09
CA LEU A 152 -9.37 13.15 1.78
C LEU A 152 -9.37 14.53 1.13
N LEU A 153 -8.19 15.00 0.73
CA LEU A 153 -8.02 16.18 -0.10
C LEU A 153 -7.66 15.70 -1.51
N LEU A 154 -8.45 16.08 -2.50
CA LEU A 154 -8.30 15.63 -3.89
C LEU A 154 -8.28 16.82 -4.83
N ARG A 155 -7.28 16.89 -5.70
CA ARG A 155 -7.25 17.90 -6.76
C ARG A 155 -8.20 17.50 -7.89
N GLY A 156 -9.01 18.45 -8.34
CA GLY A 156 -9.75 18.34 -9.60
C GLY A 156 -9.54 19.55 -10.49
N ASP A 157 -9.66 19.34 -11.79
CA ASP A 157 -9.54 20.37 -12.82
C ASP A 157 -10.92 20.67 -13.40
N GLU A 158 -11.18 21.95 -13.70
CA GLU A 158 -12.43 22.37 -14.31
C GLU A 158 -12.59 21.72 -15.70
N GLN A 159 -13.74 21.10 -15.93
CA GLN A 159 -14.12 20.61 -17.24
C GLN A 159 -14.34 21.80 -18.17
N GLN A 160 -13.50 21.91 -19.18
CA GLN A 160 -13.64 22.95 -20.19
C GLN A 160 -14.92 22.70 -20.99
N ARG A 161 -15.99 23.44 -20.67
CA ARG A 161 -17.23 23.43 -21.44
C ARG A 161 -16.89 23.88 -22.87
N ARG A 162 -16.83 22.92 -23.80
CA ARG A 162 -16.63 23.18 -25.23
C ARG A 162 -17.85 23.91 -25.80
N ALA A 163 -17.87 25.23 -25.64
CA ALA A 163 -18.79 26.14 -26.32
C ALA A 163 -18.06 27.45 -26.63
N GLY A 164 -17.01 27.38 -27.46
CA GLY A 164 -16.28 28.57 -27.92
C GLY A 164 -14.99 28.22 -28.68
N PRO A 165 -14.52 29.11 -29.58
CA PRO A 165 -13.32 28.87 -30.37
C PRO A 165 -12.07 28.78 -29.45
N PRO A 166 -11.04 28.02 -29.85
CA PRO A 166 -9.86 27.76 -29.04
C PRO A 166 -8.99 29.03 -28.99
N THR A 167 -9.27 29.93 -28.05
CA THR A 167 -8.35 31.03 -27.73
C THR A 167 -7.33 30.57 -26.69
N GLN A 168 -6.06 30.79 -27.04
CA GLN A 168 -4.81 30.69 -26.27
C GLN A 168 -4.94 30.32 -24.78
N THR A 169 -4.30 29.19 -24.43
CA THR A 169 -3.77 28.84 -23.09
C THR A 169 -4.53 29.47 -21.92
N LYS A 170 -5.77 29.05 -21.70
CA LYS A 170 -6.38 29.20 -20.38
C LYS A 170 -5.71 28.19 -19.46
N ASP A 171 -4.99 28.67 -18.47
CA ASP A 171 -4.59 27.85 -17.32
C ASP A 171 -5.86 27.13 -16.81
N ASN A 172 -5.85 25.80 -16.85
CA ASN A 172 -6.95 25.02 -16.31
C ASN A 172 -7.11 25.37 -14.83
N GLN A 173 -8.29 25.86 -14.45
CA GLN A 173 -8.56 26.18 -13.06
C GLN A 173 -8.61 24.86 -12.27
N SER A 174 -7.66 24.70 -11.36
CA SER A 174 -7.62 23.57 -10.43
C SER A 174 -8.25 23.95 -9.10
N SER A 175 -9.05 23.04 -8.56
CA SER A 175 -9.69 23.14 -7.26
C SER A 175 -9.24 21.97 -6.37
N ILE A 176 -9.25 22.18 -5.05
CA ILE A 176 -9.05 21.11 -4.07
C ILE A 176 -10.39 20.80 -3.42
N PHE A 177 -10.82 19.55 -3.53
CA PHE A 177 -12.03 19.03 -2.92
C PHE A 177 -11.69 18.32 -1.61
N LEU A 178 -12.48 18.60 -0.57
CA LEU A 178 -12.35 17.96 0.73
C LEU A 178 -13.51 17.01 0.97
N PHE A 179 -13.20 15.76 1.31
CA PHE A 179 -14.16 14.74 1.70
C PHE A 179 -13.88 14.31 3.12
N ASN A 180 -14.88 14.39 3.99
CA ASN A 180 -14.77 14.00 5.40
C ASN A 180 -15.21 12.55 5.55
N PHE A 181 -14.34 11.68 6.06
CA PHE A 181 -14.73 10.29 6.25
C PHE A 181 -15.80 10.14 7.34
N ASP A 182 -15.74 10.90 8.43
CA ASP A 182 -16.71 10.87 9.54
C ASP A 182 -18.16 11.20 9.16
N SER A 183 -18.39 11.75 7.96
CA SER A 183 -19.71 12.14 7.49
C SER A 183 -20.52 10.98 6.89
N TYR A 184 -19.94 9.77 6.80
CA TYR A 184 -20.55 8.63 6.10
C TYR A 184 -20.82 7.46 7.05
N GLN A 185 -22.07 6.99 7.11
CA GLN A 185 -22.45 5.78 7.87
C GLN A 185 -21.74 4.51 7.38
N SER A 186 -21.31 4.48 6.12
CA SER A 186 -20.59 3.36 5.52
C SER A 186 -19.20 3.10 6.14
N MET A 187 -18.73 4.03 6.97
CA MET A 187 -17.44 3.92 7.68
C MET A 187 -17.46 2.99 8.88
N GLU A 188 -18.65 2.62 9.39
CA GLU A 188 -18.80 1.67 10.51
C GLU A 188 -18.28 0.25 10.19
N VAL A 189 -18.03 -0.03 8.90
CA VAL A 189 -17.44 -1.29 8.43
C VAL A 189 -15.99 -1.44 8.91
N PHE A 190 -15.27 -0.33 9.12
CA PHE A 190 -13.87 -0.37 9.49
C PHE A 190 -13.68 -0.34 11.01
N PRO A 191 -12.81 -1.21 11.56
CA PRO A 191 -12.52 -1.17 12.98
C PRO A 191 -11.85 0.16 13.34
N ALA A 192 -12.25 0.76 14.45
CA ALA A 192 -11.55 1.90 15.01
C ALA A 192 -10.08 1.52 15.26
N VAL A 193 -9.15 2.46 14.98
CA VAL A 193 -7.75 2.28 15.33
C VAL A 193 -7.67 2.11 16.84
N PRO A 194 -7.16 0.97 17.35
CA PRO A 194 -6.97 0.80 18.78
C PRO A 194 -5.97 1.87 19.24
N GLU A 195 -6.31 2.62 20.28
CA GLU A 195 -5.32 3.49 20.91
C GLU A 195 -4.11 2.65 21.32
N PRO A 196 -2.89 3.16 21.09
CA PRO A 196 -1.71 2.45 21.53
C PRO A 196 -1.81 2.25 23.05
N PRO A 197 -1.55 1.05 23.57
CA PRO A 197 -1.58 0.82 25.01
C PRO A 197 -0.61 1.80 25.71
N PRO A 198 -0.85 2.17 26.99
CA PRO A 198 0.01 3.10 27.72
C PRO A 198 1.49 2.67 27.76
N ASP A 199 1.77 1.36 27.69
CA ASP A 199 3.12 0.78 27.58
C ASP A 199 3.68 0.74 26.14
N SER A 200 3.10 1.49 25.22
CA SER A 200 3.59 1.59 23.85
C SER A 200 4.99 2.18 23.85
N LEU A 201 5.90 1.56 23.09
CA LEU A 201 7.28 2.01 22.90
C LEU A 201 7.39 3.50 22.54
N GLN A 202 6.34 4.08 21.96
CA GLN A 202 6.26 5.48 21.56
C GLN A 202 6.29 6.45 22.75
N HIS A 203 5.85 6.02 23.94
CA HIS A 203 5.81 6.84 25.16
C HIS A 203 7.05 6.71 26.04
N LEU A 204 7.95 5.76 25.72
CA LEU A 204 9.17 5.54 26.50
C LEU A 204 10.26 6.57 26.17
N PRO A 205 11.12 6.93 27.15
CA PRO A 205 12.38 7.60 26.91
C PRO A 205 13.22 6.90 25.82
N TRP A 206 14.07 7.65 25.12
CA TRP A 206 14.80 7.11 23.98
C TRP A 206 15.82 6.03 24.39
N ASP A 207 16.40 6.16 25.57
CA ASP A 207 17.37 5.24 26.18
C ASP A 207 16.71 3.90 26.51
N GLU A 208 15.52 3.91 27.12
CA GLU A 208 14.75 2.68 27.37
C GLU A 208 14.33 2.00 26.06
N ARG A 209 13.93 2.78 25.04
CA ARG A 209 13.67 2.23 23.70
C ARG A 209 14.90 1.56 23.11
N CYS A 210 16.08 2.17 23.25
CA CYS A 210 17.35 1.61 22.79
C CYS A 210 17.69 0.31 23.53
N ASP A 211 17.51 0.27 24.84
CA ASP A 211 17.77 -0.93 25.65
C ASP A 211 16.82 -2.08 25.31
N ILE A 212 15.53 -1.79 25.13
CA ILE A 212 14.55 -2.78 24.66
C ILE A 212 14.96 -3.28 23.28
N PHE A 213 15.32 -2.37 22.36
CA PHE A 213 15.76 -2.73 21.02
C PHE A 213 16.98 -3.65 21.02
N LEU A 214 18.01 -3.32 21.80
CA LEU A 214 19.24 -4.11 21.90
C LEU A 214 18.97 -5.48 22.53
N ARG A 215 18.14 -5.55 23.58
CA ARG A 215 17.71 -6.82 24.19
C ARG A 215 16.95 -7.70 23.21
N ASP A 216 15.95 -7.15 22.53
CA ASP A 216 15.15 -7.90 21.55
C ASP A 216 16.03 -8.43 20.42
N ARG A 217 17.01 -7.64 19.97
CA ARG A 217 17.98 -8.05 18.95
C ARG A 217 18.84 -9.22 19.42
N LEU A 218 19.39 -9.15 20.62
CA LEU A 218 20.21 -10.22 21.20
C LEU A 218 19.41 -11.51 21.41
N GLN A 219 18.16 -11.41 21.87
CA GLN A 219 17.29 -12.58 22.06
C GLN A 219 16.90 -13.24 20.73
N ARG A 220 16.76 -12.47 19.65
CA ARG A 220 16.39 -13.00 18.33
C ARG A 220 17.58 -13.51 17.51
N LEU A 221 18.82 -13.24 17.92
CA LEU A 221 20.05 -13.62 17.22
C LEU A 221 20.13 -15.11 16.82
N PRO A 222 19.77 -16.08 17.70
CA PRO A 222 19.80 -17.50 17.35
C PRO A 222 18.77 -17.89 16.29
N ARG A 223 17.65 -17.17 16.20
CA ARG A 223 16.66 -17.37 15.13
C ARG A 223 17.14 -16.74 13.82
N PHE A 224 17.79 -15.59 13.88
CA PHE A 224 18.36 -14.93 12.70
C PHE A 224 19.40 -15.80 12.01
N SER A 225 20.31 -16.43 12.76
CA SER A 225 21.34 -17.29 12.18
C SER A 225 20.74 -18.47 11.38
N GLN A 226 19.53 -18.91 11.71
CA GLN A 226 18.83 -19.98 10.98
C GLN A 226 18.01 -19.50 9.78
N GLN A 227 17.47 -18.28 9.82
CA GLN A 227 16.57 -17.75 8.79
C GLN A 227 17.32 -16.98 7.69
N VAL A 228 18.34 -16.22 8.07
CA VAL A 228 19.11 -15.36 7.16
C VAL A 228 19.71 -16.15 5.98
N PRO A 229 20.39 -17.29 6.18
CA PRO A 229 20.94 -18.06 5.06
C PRO A 229 19.85 -18.53 4.07
N LYS A 230 18.64 -18.78 4.57
CA LYS A 230 17.51 -19.25 3.76
C LYS A 230 16.98 -18.14 2.87
N CYS A 231 16.69 -16.96 3.41
CA CYS A 231 16.27 -15.79 2.63
C CYS A 231 17.32 -15.42 1.57
N TRP A 232 18.60 -15.41 1.95
CA TRP A 232 19.69 -15.16 0.99
C TRP A 232 19.76 -16.23 -0.10
N SER A 233 19.53 -17.50 0.22
CA SER A 233 19.51 -18.56 -0.79
C SER A 233 18.37 -18.37 -1.81
N GLN A 234 17.20 -17.92 -1.37
CA GLN A 234 16.07 -17.62 -2.26
C GLN A 234 16.37 -16.42 -3.13
N LEU A 235 16.83 -15.32 -2.55
CA LEU A 235 17.21 -14.13 -3.30
C LEU A 235 18.28 -14.43 -4.35
N ARG A 236 19.29 -15.24 -3.99
CA ARG A 236 20.34 -15.68 -4.92
C ARG A 236 19.77 -16.51 -6.07
N LYS A 237 18.80 -17.41 -5.80
CA LYS A 237 18.13 -18.20 -6.84
C LYS A 237 17.43 -17.29 -7.85
N HIS A 238 16.62 -16.33 -7.40
CA HIS A 238 15.95 -15.36 -8.26
C HIS A 238 16.96 -14.54 -9.09
N ALA A 239 17.99 -13.99 -8.44
CA ALA A 239 19.04 -13.24 -9.13
C ALA A 239 19.77 -14.08 -10.20
N THR A 240 20.02 -15.38 -9.94
CA THR A 240 20.64 -16.26 -10.94
C THR A 240 19.70 -16.63 -12.09
N ALA A 241 18.40 -16.76 -11.84
CA ALA A 241 17.41 -17.01 -12.88
C ALA A 241 17.30 -15.80 -13.82
N LEU A 242 17.18 -14.59 -13.26
CA LEU A 242 17.13 -13.33 -14.00
C LEU A 242 18.36 -13.15 -14.90
N ARG A 243 19.57 -13.39 -14.38
CA ARG A 243 20.82 -13.31 -15.16
C ARG A 243 20.91 -14.32 -16.31
N ARG A 244 20.25 -15.47 -16.20
CA ARG A 244 20.23 -16.47 -17.28
C ARG A 244 19.27 -16.04 -18.38
N GLU A 245 18.13 -15.49 -18.00
CA GLU A 245 17.13 -15.00 -18.94
C GLU A 245 17.63 -13.77 -19.71
N SER A 246 18.30 -12.84 -19.02
CA SER A 246 18.91 -11.66 -19.66
C SER A 246 20.05 -11.98 -20.63
N ARG A 247 20.62 -13.19 -20.57
CA ARG A 247 21.67 -13.66 -21.51
C ARG A 247 21.10 -14.43 -22.70
N LYS A 248 19.81 -14.77 -22.68
CA LYS A 248 19.11 -15.49 -23.75
C LYS A 248 18.34 -14.55 -24.68
N LYS A 249 18.08 -13.32 -24.24
CA LYS A 249 17.63 -12.20 -25.08
C LYS A 249 18.84 -11.51 -25.69
#